data_AF-A0A9E5RKF7-F1
#
_entry.id   AF-A0A9E5RKF7-F1
#
_cell.length_a   1.000
_cell.length_b   1.000
_cell.length_c   1.000
_cell.angle_alpha   90.00
_cell.angle_beta   90.00
_cell.angle_gamma   90.00
#
_symmetry.space_group_name_H-M   'P 1'
#
loop_
_entity.id
_entity.type
_entity.pdbx_description
1 polymer ?
#
loop_
_entity_poly.entity_id
_entity_poly.type
_entity_poly.pdbx_seq_one_letter_code
_entity_poly.pdbx_strand_id
1 'polypeptide(L)'
;MLLRKFLALAILGVIPMAIACTDQSQPMPPEASSSPAISSESASSTDAGLPSVASGEAIAPGRYCYRADLPTQTAVLRLTVAANQTVTGDSRATISDEAQGYYSSYAQKISGSVAGDQLVAQIRTWIEYDVQDTDETWSITPDKVITPQMELTTAECEEVRSRFTNEDGLEASDLLDSATAVHTEQVQFEAGRNGTVINHAVIRGERDVYLLNAQGGQQMEIALTSTEQNAAFDVVSPSGEILTTEAQSETVSLPHTGDYQVIVGSTRGNATYELQITIP
;
A
#
# COMPACT_ATOMS: atom_id res chain seq x y z
N MET A 1 -12.20 -11.46 19.90
CA MET A 1 -12.11 -10.20 20.67
C MET A 1 -10.77 -10.14 21.40
N LEU A 2 -9.66 -10.07 20.66
CA LEU A 2 -8.30 -10.11 21.21
C LEU A 2 -7.27 -9.77 20.11
N LEU A 3 -7.21 -8.51 19.66
CA LEU A 3 -6.03 -7.94 18.99
C LEU A 3 -6.11 -6.40 18.95
N ARG A 4 -5.93 -5.77 20.11
CA ARG A 4 -5.55 -4.36 20.25
C ARG A 4 -4.39 -4.31 21.21
N LYS A 5 -3.15 -4.26 20.68
CA LYS A 5 -1.85 -3.90 21.32
C LYS A 5 -0.70 -4.59 20.58
N PHE A 6 -0.27 -4.04 19.45
CA PHE A 6 1.12 -4.16 18.96
C PHE A 6 1.54 -2.91 18.18
N LEU A 7 1.48 -1.77 18.88
CA LEU A 7 2.35 -0.63 18.62
C LEU A 7 2.62 0.09 19.94
N ALA A 8 3.38 -0.57 20.81
CA ALA A 8 3.89 -0.01 22.05
C ALA A 8 5.39 0.26 21.85
N LEU A 9 5.71 1.49 21.43
CA LEU A 9 7.06 1.92 21.13
C LEU A 9 7.95 1.83 22.39
N ALA A 10 9.15 1.25 22.24
CA ALA A 10 10.07 1.03 23.36
C ALA A 10 10.83 2.32 23.72
N ILE A 11 10.27 3.12 24.62
CA ILE A 11 10.99 4.26 25.21
C ILE A 11 11.93 3.75 26.31
N LEU A 12 13.22 3.57 25.97
CA LEU A 12 14.27 3.38 26.97
C LEU A 12 14.52 4.70 27.72
N GLY A 13 14.19 4.73 29.01
CA GLY A 13 14.33 5.95 29.82
C GLY A 13 15.79 6.30 30.13
N VAL A 14 16.20 7.53 29.80
CA VAL A 14 17.38 8.18 30.38
C VAL A 14 16.95 8.85 31.68
N ILE A 15 17.66 8.56 32.79
CA ILE A 15 17.37 9.12 34.12
C ILE A 15 18.24 10.35 34.37
N PRO A 16 17.69 11.59 34.39
CA PRO A 16 18.38 12.74 34.96
C PRO A 16 18.23 12.74 36.49
N MET A 17 19.35 12.64 37.19
CA MET A 17 19.41 12.73 38.66
C MET A 17 19.33 14.21 39.08
N ALA A 18 18.14 14.68 39.48
CA ALA A 18 17.94 16.05 39.94
C ALA A 18 18.11 16.17 41.46
N ILE A 19 19.06 16.99 41.90
CA ILE A 19 19.29 17.32 43.31
C ILE A 19 18.29 18.41 43.73
N ALA A 20 17.60 18.19 44.84
CA ALA A 20 16.69 19.18 45.42
C ALA A 20 17.45 20.22 46.26
N CYS A 21 17.08 21.50 46.10
CA CYS A 21 17.25 22.53 47.12
C CYS A 21 15.94 23.30 47.26
N THR A 22 15.42 23.32 48.48
CA THR A 22 14.19 24.01 48.88
C THR A 22 14.52 25.42 49.38
N ASP A 23 13.69 26.42 49.07
CA ASP A 23 13.45 27.51 50.03
C ASP A 23 12.03 28.09 49.90
N GLN A 24 11.53 28.68 50.99
CA GLN A 24 10.13 29.09 51.17
C GLN A 24 9.93 30.61 51.01
N SER A 25 8.72 31.03 50.62
CA SER A 25 7.87 31.93 51.43
C SER A 25 6.53 32.26 50.74
N GLN A 26 5.44 32.30 51.53
CA GLN A 26 4.14 32.88 51.16
C GLN A 26 4.00 34.29 51.75
N PRO A 27 3.02 35.10 51.29
CA PRO A 27 1.79 35.23 52.08
C PRO A 27 0.47 35.28 51.27
N MET A 28 -0.66 35.11 51.98
CA MET A 28 -2.06 35.21 51.51
C MET A 28 -2.73 36.51 52.07
N PRO A 29 -4.06 36.68 52.02
CA PRO A 29 -4.97 36.96 50.89
C PRO A 29 -5.66 38.34 51.07
N PRO A 30 -6.73 38.72 50.32
CA PRO A 30 -8.12 38.31 50.64
C PRO A 30 -8.97 38.07 49.34
N GLU A 31 -10.29 37.83 49.30
CA GLU A 31 -11.35 37.64 50.32
C GLU A 31 -12.42 36.62 49.80
N ALA A 32 -13.72 36.76 50.14
CA ALA A 32 -14.83 35.93 49.64
C ALA A 32 -16.06 36.77 49.22
N SER A 33 -16.92 36.23 48.34
CA SER A 33 -18.35 36.61 48.24
C SER A 33 -19.18 35.50 47.58
N SER A 34 -20.50 35.50 47.77
CA SER A 34 -21.34 34.29 47.74
C SER A 34 -22.75 34.46 47.15
N SER A 35 -23.29 33.36 46.59
CA SER A 35 -24.73 33.05 46.39
C SER A 35 -25.51 33.87 45.33
N PRO A 36 -26.74 33.45 44.90
CA PRO A 36 -27.53 32.26 45.28
C PRO A 36 -27.93 31.35 44.08
N ALA A 37 -28.92 30.48 44.26
CA ALA A 37 -29.36 29.41 43.33
C ALA A 37 -30.85 29.53 42.91
N ILE A 38 -31.33 28.53 42.13
CA ILE A 38 -32.75 28.24 41.78
C ILE A 38 -33.30 29.20 40.68
N SER A 39 -33.78 28.75 39.52
CA SER A 39 -34.99 27.92 39.37
C SER A 39 -35.08 27.12 38.08
N SER A 40 -35.90 26.07 38.12
CA SER A 40 -36.34 25.22 37.01
C SER A 40 -37.49 25.84 36.23
N GLU A 41 -37.54 25.61 34.91
CA GLU A 41 -38.78 25.66 34.14
C GLU A 41 -38.85 24.47 33.17
N SER A 42 -40.01 23.83 33.09
CA SER A 42 -40.30 22.73 32.18
C SER A 42 -41.43 23.15 31.25
N ALA A 43 -41.23 23.03 29.94
CA ALA A 43 -42.29 23.07 28.95
C ALA A 43 -42.10 21.89 27.99
N SER A 44 -43.20 21.19 27.70
CA SER A 44 -43.18 19.89 27.02
C SER A 44 -43.58 20.02 25.55
N SER A 45 -42.98 19.14 24.73
CA SER A 45 -43.52 18.57 23.49
C SER A 45 -44.13 19.50 22.43
N THR A 46 -43.53 19.51 21.25
CA THR A 46 -44.29 19.11 20.05
C THR A 46 -43.42 18.20 19.19
N ASP A 47 -44.03 17.12 18.73
CA ASP A 47 -43.47 16.13 17.81
C ASP A 47 -43.10 16.79 16.47
N ALA A 48 -41.82 16.70 16.10
CA ALA A 48 -41.32 16.94 14.76
C ALA A 48 -40.31 15.81 14.51
N GLY A 49 -40.53 15.07 13.42
CA GLY A 49 -39.95 13.74 13.25
C GLY A 49 -38.44 13.67 13.46
N LEU A 50 -38.00 12.54 14.02
CA LEU A 50 -36.60 12.12 14.02
C LEU A 50 -35.95 12.50 12.68
N PRO A 51 -34.80 13.20 12.66
CA PRO A 51 -34.02 13.26 11.45
C PRO A 51 -33.61 11.82 11.13
N SER A 52 -34.28 11.24 10.13
CA SER A 52 -33.83 10.01 9.52
C SER A 52 -32.40 10.29 9.07
N VAL A 53 -31.44 9.60 9.69
CA VAL A 53 -30.06 9.60 9.21
C VAL A 53 -30.15 9.26 7.73
N ALA A 54 -29.71 10.19 6.88
CA ALA A 54 -29.72 9.96 5.45
C ALA A 54 -28.83 8.73 5.22
N SER A 55 -29.42 7.66 4.71
CA SER A 55 -28.68 6.48 4.27
C SER A 55 -27.65 6.95 3.26
N GLY A 56 -26.36 6.91 3.63
CA GLY A 56 -25.27 7.40 2.80
C GLY A 56 -25.39 6.82 1.40
N GLU A 57 -25.51 7.69 0.40
CA GLU A 57 -25.62 7.27 -0.98
C GLU A 57 -24.33 6.52 -1.35
N ALA A 58 -24.48 5.29 -1.85
CA ALA A 58 -23.32 4.47 -2.15
C ALA A 58 -22.46 5.15 -3.21
N ILE A 59 -21.15 5.20 -2.98
CA ILE A 59 -20.22 5.83 -3.93
C ILE A 59 -20.42 5.22 -5.33
N ALA A 60 -20.49 6.10 -6.34
CA ALA A 60 -20.76 5.68 -7.71
C ALA A 60 -19.63 4.79 -8.26
N PRO A 61 -19.92 3.93 -9.25
CA PRO A 61 -18.87 3.21 -9.97
C PRO A 61 -17.93 4.17 -10.69
N GLY A 62 -16.62 3.97 -10.56
CA GLY A 62 -15.60 4.88 -11.10
C GLY A 62 -14.21 4.65 -10.50
N ARG A 63 -13.24 5.43 -11.00
CA ARG A 63 -11.88 5.51 -10.44
C ARG A 63 -11.79 6.74 -9.53
N TYR A 64 -11.26 6.53 -8.34
CA TYR A 64 -11.08 7.56 -7.31
C TYR A 64 -9.62 7.55 -6.84
N CYS A 65 -9.08 8.73 -6.57
CA CYS A 65 -7.70 8.91 -6.12
C CYS A 65 -7.67 9.88 -4.94
N TYR A 66 -6.88 9.57 -3.92
CA TYR A 66 -6.81 10.32 -2.67
C TYR A 66 -5.35 10.47 -2.21
N ARG A 67 -5.10 11.51 -1.41
CA ARG A 67 -3.80 11.81 -0.80
C ARG A 67 -3.96 12.20 0.68
N ALA A 68 -2.91 11.95 1.46
CA ALA A 68 -2.71 12.52 2.79
C ALA A 68 -1.27 13.04 2.91
N ASP A 69 -1.12 14.26 3.43
CA ASP A 69 0.16 14.90 3.72
C ASP A 69 0.17 15.31 5.19
N LEU A 70 0.64 14.41 6.04
CA LEU A 70 0.77 14.61 7.49
C LEU A 70 2.24 14.90 7.85
N PRO A 71 2.53 15.58 8.97
CA PRO A 71 3.90 15.98 9.33
C PRO A 71 4.93 14.85 9.39
N THR A 72 4.49 13.62 9.65
CA THR A 72 5.34 12.42 9.73
C THR A 72 4.94 11.31 8.77
N GLN A 73 3.99 11.55 7.86
CA GLN A 73 3.48 10.52 6.97
C GLN A 73 2.84 11.11 5.71
N THR A 74 3.28 10.64 4.54
CA THR A 74 2.57 10.88 3.27
C THR A 74 1.98 9.58 2.75
N ALA A 75 0.82 9.66 2.13
CA ALA A 75 0.16 8.50 1.53
C ALA A 75 -0.64 8.91 0.29
N VAL A 76 -0.69 8.02 -0.71
CA VAL A 76 -1.64 8.11 -1.81
C VAL A 76 -2.38 6.80 -1.97
N LEU A 77 -3.65 6.88 -2.38
CA LEU A 77 -4.56 5.75 -2.50
C LEU A 77 -5.30 5.84 -3.85
N ARG A 78 -5.38 4.72 -4.56
CA ARG A 78 -6.20 4.55 -5.77
C ARG A 78 -7.25 3.50 -5.50
N LEU A 79 -8.51 3.81 -5.78
CA LEU A 79 -9.64 2.88 -5.70
C LEU A 79 -10.38 2.85 -7.03
N THR A 80 -10.80 1.65 -7.45
CA THR A 80 -11.76 1.45 -8.54
C THR A 80 -12.99 0.77 -7.97
N VAL A 81 -14.14 1.44 -8.09
CA VAL A 81 -15.45 0.94 -7.68
C VAL A 81 -16.16 0.39 -8.91
N ALA A 82 -16.45 -0.90 -8.93
CA ALA A 82 -17.18 -1.55 -10.00
C ALA A 82 -18.70 -1.40 -9.85
N ALA A 83 -19.46 -1.64 -10.92
CA ALA A 83 -20.93 -1.48 -10.94
C ALA A 83 -21.70 -2.42 -9.98
N ASN A 84 -21.03 -3.42 -9.42
CA ASN A 84 -21.55 -4.32 -8.38
C ASN A 84 -21.07 -3.93 -6.97
N GLN A 85 -20.53 -2.72 -6.79
CA GLN A 85 -19.88 -2.21 -5.58
C GLN A 85 -18.67 -3.01 -5.06
N THR A 86 -18.09 -3.92 -5.86
CA THR A 86 -16.77 -4.48 -5.59
C THR A 86 -15.72 -3.38 -5.76
N VAL A 87 -14.73 -3.35 -4.86
CA VAL A 87 -13.61 -2.41 -4.90
C VAL A 87 -12.30 -3.15 -5.09
N THR A 88 -11.44 -2.60 -5.94
CA THR A 88 -10.01 -2.93 -6.02
C THR A 88 -9.20 -1.65 -5.87
N GLY A 89 -7.96 -1.76 -5.40
CA GLY A 89 -7.11 -0.60 -5.23
C GLY A 89 -5.69 -0.92 -4.79
N ASP A 90 -4.90 0.14 -4.66
CA ASP A 90 -3.55 0.11 -4.12
C ASP A 90 -3.17 1.45 -3.46
N SER A 91 -2.19 1.38 -2.57
CA SER A 91 -1.69 2.52 -1.81
C SER A 91 -0.16 2.49 -1.73
N ARG A 92 0.45 3.67 -1.68
CA ARG A 92 1.89 3.87 -1.42
C ARG A 92 2.02 4.93 -0.34
N ALA A 93 2.79 4.64 0.70
CA ALA A 93 2.98 5.56 1.81
C ALA A 93 4.43 5.57 2.31
N THR A 94 4.81 6.69 2.90
CA THR A 94 6.10 6.95 3.51
C THR A 94 5.87 7.49 4.92
N ILE A 95 6.55 6.93 5.91
CA ILE A 95 6.57 7.39 7.30
C ILE A 95 7.95 7.99 7.58
N SER A 96 8.01 9.17 8.16
CA SER A 96 9.24 9.89 8.46
C SER A 96 9.15 10.63 9.80
N ASP A 97 10.00 10.30 10.76
CA ASP A 97 10.24 11.10 11.96
C ASP A 97 11.73 11.49 11.99
N GLU A 98 12.03 12.69 11.50
CA GLU A 98 13.39 13.23 11.45
C GLU A 98 14.00 13.41 12.84
N ALA A 99 13.19 13.71 13.87
CA ALA A 99 13.67 13.92 15.24
C ALA A 99 14.13 12.61 15.89
N GLN A 100 13.57 11.48 15.46
CA GLN A 100 13.95 10.13 15.90
C GLN A 100 14.82 9.38 14.89
N GLY A 101 15.09 9.96 13.72
CA GLY A 101 15.86 9.32 12.63
C GLY A 101 15.15 8.10 12.03
N TYR A 102 13.82 8.05 12.10
CA TYR A 102 13.02 6.94 11.60
C TYR A 102 12.48 7.25 10.20
N TYR A 103 12.70 6.33 9.25
CA TYR A 103 12.14 6.39 7.91
C TYR A 103 11.75 4.99 7.48
N SER A 104 10.53 4.81 7.00
CA SER A 104 10.04 3.55 6.43
C SER A 104 9.00 3.84 5.35
N SER A 105 8.77 2.88 4.46
CA SER A 105 7.76 2.97 3.41
C SER A 105 7.00 1.67 3.29
N TYR A 106 5.74 1.76 2.91
CA TYR A 106 4.90 0.59 2.71
C TYR A 106 4.02 0.72 1.47
N ALA A 107 3.71 -0.43 0.90
CA ALA A 107 2.81 -0.60 -0.23
C ALA A 107 1.59 -1.40 0.24
N GLN A 108 0.41 -1.13 -0.33
CA GLN A 108 -0.78 -1.93 -0.03
C GLN A 108 -1.52 -2.33 -1.29
N LYS A 109 -2.09 -3.55 -1.29
CA LYS A 109 -3.15 -3.95 -2.20
C LYS A 109 -4.46 -4.00 -1.44
N ILE A 110 -5.49 -3.37 -1.99
CA ILE A 110 -6.82 -3.29 -1.40
C ILE A 110 -7.80 -4.06 -2.30
N SER A 111 -8.66 -4.86 -1.67
CA SER A 111 -9.84 -5.43 -2.29
C SER A 111 -11.01 -5.38 -1.31
N GLY A 112 -12.26 -5.39 -1.77
CA GLY A 112 -13.39 -5.29 -0.85
C GLY A 112 -14.72 -4.96 -1.51
N SER A 113 -15.64 -4.40 -0.72
CA SER A 113 -16.95 -3.98 -1.20
C SER A 113 -17.48 -2.78 -0.42
N VAL A 114 -18.21 -1.89 -1.11
CA VAL A 114 -18.86 -0.71 -0.49
C VAL A 114 -20.34 -0.96 -0.22
N ALA A 115 -20.78 -0.60 0.98
CA ALA A 115 -22.19 -0.52 1.36
C ALA A 115 -22.47 0.86 1.96
N GLY A 116 -23.18 1.71 1.22
CA GLY A 116 -23.37 3.12 1.59
C GLY A 116 -22.04 3.87 1.62
N ASP A 117 -21.73 4.48 2.76
CA ASP A 117 -20.47 5.20 3.00
C ASP A 117 -19.36 4.33 3.63
N GLN A 118 -19.55 3.01 3.75
CA GLN A 118 -18.55 2.11 4.33
C GLN A 118 -17.93 1.19 3.28
N LEU A 119 -16.60 1.18 3.18
CA LEU A 119 -15.80 0.17 2.49
C LEU A 119 -15.34 -0.88 3.52
N VAL A 120 -15.76 -2.13 3.33
CA VAL A 120 -15.14 -3.28 4.01
C VAL A 120 -13.97 -3.72 3.15
N ALA A 121 -12.75 -3.51 3.65
CA ALA A 121 -11.50 -3.69 2.93
C ALA A 121 -10.70 -4.88 3.47
N GLN A 122 -10.24 -5.74 2.57
CA GLN A 122 -9.18 -6.70 2.77
C GLN A 122 -7.89 -6.08 2.23
N ILE A 123 -6.89 -5.92 3.08
CA ILE A 123 -5.69 -5.14 2.80
C ILE A 123 -4.47 -6.04 3.00
N ARG A 124 -3.69 -6.22 1.94
CA ARG A 124 -2.33 -6.75 2.04
C ARG A 124 -1.35 -5.59 2.10
N THR A 125 -0.57 -5.50 3.17
CA THR A 125 0.48 -4.50 3.35
C THR A 125 1.85 -5.16 3.23
N TRP A 126 2.72 -4.63 2.38
CA TRP A 126 4.15 -4.89 2.41
C TRP A 126 4.84 -3.73 3.08
N ILE A 127 5.57 -3.99 4.16
CA ILE A 127 6.38 -3.00 4.87
C ILE A 127 7.73 -3.62 5.21
N GLU A 128 8.80 -2.98 4.74
CA GLU A 128 10.15 -3.57 4.77
C GLU A 128 10.09 -4.99 4.16
N TYR A 129 10.49 -6.03 4.89
CA TYR A 129 10.43 -7.43 4.39
C TYR A 129 9.23 -8.22 4.93
N ASP A 130 8.32 -7.58 5.66
CA ASP A 130 7.14 -8.19 6.28
C ASP A 130 5.88 -8.03 5.42
N VAL A 131 4.93 -8.96 5.59
CA VAL A 131 3.62 -8.96 4.90
C VAL A 131 2.52 -9.14 5.91
N GLN A 132 1.61 -8.17 5.95
CA GLN A 132 0.51 -8.14 6.90
C GLN A 132 -0.81 -8.08 6.14
N ASP A 133 -1.67 -9.09 6.35
CA ASP A 133 -3.04 -9.11 5.84
C ASP A 133 -3.99 -8.64 6.96
N THR A 134 -4.78 -7.60 6.71
CA THR A 134 -5.77 -7.05 7.65
C THR A 134 -7.15 -6.89 7.00
N ASP A 135 -8.19 -7.11 7.81
CA ASP A 135 -9.56 -6.72 7.47
C ASP A 135 -9.88 -5.41 8.21
N GLU A 136 -10.27 -4.37 7.48
CA GLU A 136 -10.63 -3.06 8.01
C GLU A 136 -12.00 -2.58 7.49
N THR A 137 -12.56 -1.57 8.15
CA THR A 137 -13.75 -0.85 7.68
C THR A 137 -13.41 0.63 7.62
N TRP A 138 -13.48 1.21 6.43
CA TRP A 138 -13.16 2.61 6.16
C TRP A 138 -14.44 3.37 5.81
N SER A 139 -14.53 4.63 6.20
CA SER A 139 -15.57 5.51 5.66
C SER A 139 -15.09 6.12 4.34
N ILE A 140 -15.91 6.07 3.30
CA ILE A 140 -15.58 6.44 1.92
C ILE A 140 -16.63 7.35 1.30
N THR A 141 -16.17 8.40 0.64
CA THR A 141 -16.95 9.36 -0.14
C THR A 141 -16.13 9.79 -1.37
N PRO A 142 -16.72 10.47 -2.37
CA PRO A 142 -15.94 11.05 -3.46
C PRO A 142 -14.84 12.03 -3.00
N ASP A 143 -15.07 12.73 -1.87
CA ASP A 143 -14.18 13.79 -1.38
C ASP A 143 -13.10 13.30 -0.39
N LYS A 144 -13.34 12.19 0.31
CA LYS A 144 -12.42 11.64 1.33
C LYS A 144 -12.56 10.14 1.59
N VAL A 145 -11.49 9.55 2.10
CA VAL A 145 -11.45 8.23 2.76
C VAL A 145 -10.92 8.41 4.18
N ILE A 146 -11.58 7.81 5.17
CA ILE A 146 -11.13 7.78 6.57
C ILE A 146 -10.80 6.33 6.93
N THR A 147 -9.52 6.07 7.20
CA THR A 147 -9.02 4.79 7.71
C THR A 147 -8.82 4.87 9.23
N PRO A 148 -8.53 3.74 9.92
CA PRO A 148 -8.16 3.76 11.34
C PRO A 148 -6.90 4.58 11.67
N GLN A 149 -6.05 4.87 10.68
CA GLN A 149 -4.75 5.52 10.83
C GLN A 149 -4.77 6.99 10.35
N MET A 150 -5.55 7.34 9.32
CA MET A 150 -5.51 8.67 8.70
C MET A 150 -6.81 9.06 7.98
N GLU A 151 -6.97 10.36 7.70
CA GLU A 151 -7.92 10.87 6.70
C GLU A 151 -7.15 11.21 5.42
N LEU A 152 -7.61 10.69 4.28
CA LEU A 152 -7.15 11.05 2.94
C LEU A 152 -8.23 11.89 2.24
N THR A 153 -7.80 12.93 1.54
CA THR A 153 -8.66 13.82 0.74
C THR A 153 -8.51 13.52 -0.74
N THR A 154 -9.54 13.82 -1.54
CA THR A 154 -9.53 13.58 -3.01
C THR A 154 -8.34 14.28 -3.68
N ALA A 155 -7.80 13.67 -4.73
CA ALA A 155 -6.63 14.13 -5.45
C ALA A 155 -6.77 13.86 -6.96
N GLU A 156 -6.06 14.64 -7.78
CA GLU A 156 -5.98 14.38 -9.20
C GLU A 156 -5.31 13.03 -9.46
N CYS A 157 -5.98 12.14 -10.21
CA CYS A 157 -5.47 10.78 -10.43
C CYS A 157 -4.12 10.73 -11.15
N GLU A 158 -3.76 11.78 -11.89
CA GLU A 158 -2.46 11.89 -12.56
C GLU A 158 -1.33 12.22 -11.57
N GLU A 159 -1.57 13.09 -10.60
CA GLU A 159 -0.62 13.34 -9.50
C GLU A 159 -0.38 12.03 -8.73
N VAL A 160 -1.46 11.31 -8.40
CA VAL A 160 -1.37 10.03 -7.71
C VAL A 160 -0.69 8.95 -8.57
N ARG A 161 -0.90 8.91 -9.89
CA ARG A 161 -0.24 7.95 -10.81
C ARG A 161 1.28 7.99 -10.69
N SER A 162 1.88 9.18 -10.56
CA SER A 162 3.34 9.35 -10.46
C SER A 162 4.02 8.58 -9.31
N ARG A 163 3.25 8.13 -8.30
CA ARG A 163 3.74 7.33 -7.17
C ARG A 163 3.76 5.82 -7.43
N PHE A 164 3.26 5.38 -8.59
CA PHE A 164 3.17 3.97 -8.99
C PHE A 164 3.97 3.65 -10.25
N THR A 165 4.51 4.66 -10.93
CA THR A 165 5.29 4.53 -12.15
C THR A 165 6.79 4.46 -11.87
N ASN A 166 7.55 3.79 -12.75
CA ASN A 166 9.01 3.88 -12.79
C ASN A 166 9.50 5.24 -13.35
N GLU A 167 10.81 5.40 -13.54
CA GLU A 167 11.42 6.64 -14.10
C GLU A 167 10.94 6.98 -15.52
N ASP A 168 10.50 5.98 -16.31
CA ASP A 168 9.95 6.15 -17.66
C ASP A 168 8.44 6.47 -17.68
N GLY A 169 7.77 6.50 -16.52
CA GLY A 169 6.33 6.73 -16.43
C GLY A 169 5.46 5.48 -16.64
N LEU A 170 6.06 4.28 -16.62
CA LEU A 170 5.38 3.00 -16.80
C LEU A 170 4.88 2.41 -15.46
N GLU A 171 3.65 1.92 -15.43
CA GLU A 171 3.15 1.01 -14.39
C GLU A 171 3.26 -0.45 -14.84
N ALA A 172 3.20 -1.40 -13.88
CA ALA A 172 3.26 -2.83 -14.18
C ALA A 172 2.16 -3.34 -15.14
N SER A 173 0.99 -2.68 -15.20
CA SER A 173 -0.05 -2.96 -16.19
C SER A 173 0.43 -2.67 -17.62
N ASP A 174 1.15 -1.58 -17.79
CA ASP A 174 1.51 -1.01 -19.09
C ASP A 174 2.46 -1.96 -19.87
N LEU A 175 3.21 -2.79 -19.14
CA LEU A 175 4.07 -3.86 -19.66
C LEU A 175 3.27 -4.98 -20.38
N LEU A 176 2.00 -5.17 -20.01
CA LEU A 176 1.11 -6.22 -20.53
C LEU A 176 -0.02 -5.66 -21.40
N ASP A 177 -0.39 -4.38 -21.28
CA ASP A 177 -1.49 -3.74 -22.03
C ASP A 177 -1.38 -3.84 -23.56
N SER A 178 -0.15 -3.93 -24.08
CA SER A 178 0.11 -4.09 -25.52
C SER A 178 0.21 -5.55 -26.01
N ALA A 179 0.07 -6.52 -25.10
CA ALA A 179 0.25 -7.93 -25.42
C ALA A 179 -0.95 -8.52 -26.19
N THR A 180 -0.68 -9.21 -27.31
CA THR A 180 -1.72 -9.90 -28.09
C THR A 180 -2.20 -11.19 -27.43
N ALA A 181 -1.34 -11.80 -26.62
CA ALA A 181 -1.66 -12.89 -25.71
C ALA A 181 -0.66 -12.87 -24.54
N VAL A 182 -1.08 -13.39 -23.39
CA VAL A 182 -0.23 -13.57 -22.20
C VAL A 182 -0.30 -15.03 -21.80
N HIS A 183 0.85 -15.70 -21.79
CA HIS A 183 1.04 -17.00 -21.16
C HIS A 183 1.53 -16.78 -19.72
N THR A 184 1.13 -17.63 -18.78
CA THR A 184 1.51 -17.49 -17.37
C THR A 184 1.85 -18.84 -16.76
N GLU A 185 3.03 -18.93 -16.16
CA GLU A 185 3.57 -20.14 -15.55
C GLU A 185 4.02 -19.87 -14.11
N GLN A 186 3.64 -20.76 -13.18
CA GLN A 186 4.14 -20.70 -11.81
C GLN A 186 5.49 -21.43 -11.73
N VAL A 187 6.55 -20.69 -11.42
CA VAL A 187 7.90 -21.23 -11.23
C VAL A 187 8.05 -21.77 -9.80
N GLN A 188 8.58 -22.98 -9.69
CA GLN A 188 9.02 -23.59 -8.44
C GLN A 188 10.41 -24.20 -8.65
N PHE A 189 11.30 -24.05 -7.66
CA PHE A 189 12.60 -24.72 -7.69
C PHE A 189 12.46 -26.17 -7.19
N GLU A 190 13.27 -27.08 -7.72
CA GLU A 190 13.33 -28.45 -7.20
C GLU A 190 13.82 -28.46 -5.73
N ALA A 191 13.46 -29.49 -4.97
CA ALA A 191 13.83 -29.58 -3.56
C ALA A 191 15.35 -29.51 -3.34
N GLY A 192 15.80 -28.50 -2.60
CA GLY A 192 17.23 -28.25 -2.35
C GLY A 192 17.97 -27.49 -3.46
N ARG A 193 17.26 -27.02 -4.49
CA ARG A 193 17.77 -26.07 -5.49
C ARG A 193 17.36 -24.66 -5.13
N ASN A 194 18.18 -23.70 -5.53
CA ASN A 194 17.97 -22.27 -5.35
C ASN A 194 17.78 -21.54 -6.70
N GLY A 195 17.47 -22.28 -7.77
CA GLY A 195 17.27 -21.75 -9.11
C GLY A 195 16.80 -22.81 -10.10
N THR A 196 16.36 -22.35 -11.27
CA THR A 196 15.86 -23.18 -12.38
C THR A 196 16.25 -22.61 -13.74
N VAL A 197 16.04 -23.41 -14.80
CA VAL A 197 16.24 -23.02 -16.20
C VAL A 197 15.00 -23.43 -17.00
N ILE A 198 14.43 -22.48 -17.74
CA ILE A 198 13.19 -22.63 -18.51
C ILE A 198 13.52 -22.38 -19.99
N ASN A 199 13.07 -23.27 -20.87
CA ASN A 199 13.28 -23.18 -22.31
C ASN A 199 11.92 -23.00 -23.01
N HIS A 200 11.70 -21.88 -23.70
CA HIS A 200 10.43 -21.55 -24.34
C HIS A 200 10.61 -20.72 -25.62
N ALA A 201 9.51 -20.34 -26.28
CA ALA A 201 9.53 -19.41 -27.38
C ALA A 201 8.30 -18.48 -27.35
N VAL A 202 8.55 -17.18 -27.49
CA VAL A 202 7.51 -16.13 -27.50
C VAL A 202 7.28 -15.61 -28.92
N ILE A 203 6.02 -15.50 -29.33
CA ILE A 203 5.63 -14.94 -30.64
C ILE A 203 5.64 -13.41 -30.55
N ARG A 204 5.95 -12.73 -31.66
CA ARG A 204 5.98 -11.27 -31.69
C ARG A 204 4.64 -10.66 -31.27
N GLY A 205 4.66 -9.93 -30.16
CA GLY A 205 3.49 -9.26 -29.59
C GLY A 205 2.91 -9.98 -28.37
N GLU A 206 3.30 -11.23 -28.11
CA GLU A 206 2.89 -11.97 -26.92
C GLU A 206 3.84 -11.68 -25.73
N ARG A 207 3.48 -12.19 -24.54
CA ARG A 207 4.30 -12.17 -23.33
C ARG A 207 4.21 -13.51 -22.62
N ASP A 208 5.35 -14.01 -22.14
CA ASP A 208 5.42 -15.10 -21.16
C ASP A 208 5.64 -14.49 -19.77
N VAL A 209 4.80 -14.83 -18.80
CA VAL A 209 4.87 -14.31 -17.42
C VAL A 209 5.18 -15.43 -16.45
N TYR A 210 6.37 -15.38 -15.85
CA TYR A 210 6.83 -16.35 -14.86
C TYR A 210 6.59 -15.83 -13.45
N LEU A 211 5.71 -16.51 -12.71
CA LEU A 211 5.37 -16.18 -11.33
C LEU A 211 6.33 -16.92 -10.38
N LEU A 212 7.16 -16.20 -9.65
CA LEU A 212 8.13 -16.77 -8.71
C LEU A 212 7.89 -16.25 -7.29
N ASN A 213 7.55 -17.15 -6.37
CA ASN A 213 7.41 -16.80 -4.97
C ASN A 213 8.78 -16.61 -4.32
N ALA A 214 9.03 -15.45 -3.73
CA ALA A 214 10.29 -15.10 -3.07
C ALA A 214 10.07 -14.22 -1.83
N GLN A 215 11.09 -14.10 -0.99
CA GLN A 215 11.06 -13.29 0.23
C GLN A 215 11.75 -11.93 0.01
N GLY A 216 11.26 -10.90 0.70
CA GLY A 216 11.93 -9.62 0.80
C GLY A 216 13.33 -9.74 1.43
N GLY A 217 14.27 -8.93 0.97
CA GLY A 217 15.66 -8.92 1.42
C GLY A 217 16.57 -9.96 0.73
N GLN A 218 16.02 -10.83 -0.12
CA GLN A 218 16.82 -11.68 -1.00
C GLN A 218 17.32 -10.91 -2.24
N GLN A 219 18.24 -11.51 -2.98
CA GLN A 219 18.57 -11.10 -4.36
C GLN A 219 18.06 -12.16 -5.33
N MET A 220 17.66 -11.74 -6.53
CA MET A 220 17.31 -12.63 -7.63
C MET A 220 18.20 -12.32 -8.83
N GLU A 221 18.96 -13.32 -9.27
CA GLU A 221 19.78 -13.28 -10.47
C GLU A 221 18.97 -13.89 -11.63
N ILE A 222 18.82 -13.14 -12.71
CA ILE A 222 18.06 -13.55 -13.89
C ILE A 222 18.96 -13.39 -15.11
N ALA A 223 19.02 -14.41 -15.95
CA ALA A 223 19.72 -14.37 -17.24
C ALA A 223 18.83 -14.95 -18.34
N LEU A 224 18.67 -14.22 -19.43
CA LEU A 224 17.86 -14.58 -20.58
C LEU A 224 18.75 -14.62 -21.83
N THR A 225 18.88 -15.80 -22.43
CA THR A 225 19.60 -15.97 -23.69
C THR A 225 18.61 -16.30 -24.81
N SER A 226 18.83 -15.78 -26.02
CA SER A 226 18.01 -16.08 -27.20
C SER A 226 18.88 -16.24 -28.44
N THR A 227 18.54 -17.19 -29.31
CA THR A 227 19.39 -17.57 -30.45
C THR A 227 19.64 -16.41 -31.41
N GLU A 228 18.66 -15.53 -31.61
CA GLU A 228 18.78 -14.33 -32.47
C GLU A 228 19.03 -13.03 -31.68
N GLN A 229 19.32 -13.10 -30.37
CA GLN A 229 19.51 -11.94 -29.49
C GLN A 229 18.32 -10.96 -29.56
N ASN A 230 17.11 -11.52 -29.52
CA ASN A 230 15.86 -10.84 -29.83
C ASN A 230 14.76 -11.04 -28.77
N ALA A 231 15.15 -11.44 -27.56
CA ALA A 231 14.31 -11.45 -26.37
C ALA A 231 14.91 -10.54 -25.28
N ALA A 232 14.02 -10.01 -24.44
CA ALA A 232 14.32 -9.23 -23.24
C ALA A 232 13.29 -9.57 -22.14
N PHE A 233 13.57 -9.18 -20.89
CA PHE A 233 12.63 -9.34 -19.77
C PHE A 233 12.48 -8.09 -18.90
N ASP A 234 11.30 -7.96 -18.31
CA ASP A 234 11.00 -7.02 -17.24
C ASP A 234 10.81 -7.79 -15.92
N VAL A 235 11.00 -7.13 -14.77
CA VAL A 235 10.69 -7.72 -13.45
C VAL A 235 9.77 -6.81 -12.66
N VAL A 236 8.68 -7.38 -12.13
CA VAL A 236 7.71 -6.68 -11.29
C VAL A 236 7.62 -7.36 -9.91
N SER A 237 7.66 -6.56 -8.85
CA SER A 237 7.49 -7.03 -7.47
C SER A 237 6.03 -7.34 -7.13
N PRO A 238 5.75 -8.11 -6.06
CA PRO A 238 4.39 -8.43 -5.60
C PRO A 238 3.48 -7.21 -5.38
N SER A 239 4.08 -6.04 -5.09
CA SER A 239 3.36 -4.77 -4.92
C SER A 239 2.98 -4.06 -6.24
N GLY A 240 3.45 -4.55 -7.39
CA GLY A 240 3.31 -3.89 -8.69
C GLY A 240 4.38 -2.83 -9.00
N GLU A 241 5.47 -2.80 -8.24
CA GLU A 241 6.65 -1.96 -8.54
C GLU A 241 7.54 -2.65 -9.58
N ILE A 242 7.93 -1.92 -10.62
CA ILE A 242 8.87 -2.40 -11.66
C ILE A 242 10.30 -2.27 -11.12
N LEU A 243 11.07 -3.37 -11.16
CA LEU A 243 12.45 -3.43 -10.67
C LEU A 243 13.50 -3.39 -11.78
N THR A 244 13.16 -3.84 -12.98
CA THR A 244 13.98 -3.68 -14.20
C THR A 244 13.10 -3.82 -15.44
N THR A 245 13.57 -3.28 -16.57
CA THR A 245 12.89 -3.26 -17.87
C THR A 245 13.84 -3.59 -19.02
N GLU A 246 13.34 -4.30 -20.03
CA GLU A 246 14.04 -4.70 -21.26
C GLU A 246 15.45 -5.33 -21.04
N ALA A 247 15.66 -6.03 -19.93
CA ALA A 247 16.94 -6.62 -19.56
C ALA A 247 17.24 -7.95 -20.28
N GLN A 248 18.53 -8.32 -20.32
CA GLN A 248 18.99 -9.66 -20.75
C GLN A 248 19.75 -10.41 -19.65
N SER A 249 20.30 -9.69 -18.67
CA SER A 249 20.84 -10.26 -17.44
C SER A 249 20.77 -9.18 -16.37
N GLU A 250 20.27 -9.51 -15.18
CA GLU A 250 20.12 -8.54 -14.09
C GLU A 250 20.22 -9.23 -12.71
N THR A 251 20.62 -8.47 -11.69
CA THR A 251 20.57 -8.89 -10.29
C THR A 251 19.72 -7.91 -9.49
N VAL A 252 18.46 -8.27 -9.27
CA VAL A 252 17.50 -7.42 -8.53
C VAL A 252 17.52 -7.73 -7.04
N SER A 253 17.54 -6.69 -6.20
CA SER A 253 17.21 -6.82 -4.78
C SER A 253 15.70 -6.92 -4.63
N LEU A 254 15.21 -7.82 -3.77
CA LEU A 254 13.78 -8.08 -3.62
C LEU A 254 13.18 -7.24 -2.48
N PRO A 255 12.39 -6.18 -2.75
CA PRO A 255 11.83 -5.34 -1.69
C PRO A 255 10.68 -5.98 -0.93
N HIS A 256 9.96 -6.95 -1.50
CA HIS A 256 8.63 -7.35 -1.04
C HIS A 256 8.43 -8.87 -1.09
N THR A 257 8.03 -9.50 0.01
CA THR A 257 7.70 -10.94 0.01
C THR A 257 6.43 -11.25 -0.79
N GLY A 258 6.47 -12.25 -1.67
CA GLY A 258 5.31 -12.69 -2.47
C GLY A 258 5.70 -13.18 -3.87
N ASP A 259 4.73 -13.18 -4.78
CA ASP A 259 4.92 -13.61 -6.17
C ASP A 259 5.44 -12.46 -7.06
N TYR A 260 6.69 -12.61 -7.50
CA TYR A 260 7.33 -11.78 -8.51
C TYR A 260 6.91 -12.20 -9.91
N GLN A 261 6.84 -11.25 -10.84
CA GLN A 261 6.59 -11.52 -12.25
C GLN A 261 7.87 -11.25 -13.04
N VAL A 262 8.42 -12.26 -13.72
CA VAL A 262 9.43 -12.07 -14.77
C VAL A 262 8.70 -12.15 -16.10
N ILE A 263 8.64 -11.03 -16.81
CA ILE A 263 7.83 -10.86 -18.03
C ILE A 263 8.78 -10.91 -19.22
N VAL A 264 8.72 -11.98 -20.04
CA VAL A 264 9.58 -12.14 -21.22
C VAL A 264 8.84 -11.75 -22.48
N GLY A 265 9.50 -10.98 -23.35
CA GLY A 265 8.97 -10.56 -24.64
C GLY A 265 10.04 -10.56 -25.74
N SER A 266 9.60 -10.64 -27.00
CA SER A 266 10.47 -10.50 -28.16
C SER A 266 10.69 -9.02 -28.52
N THR A 267 11.93 -8.59 -28.71
CA THR A 267 12.25 -7.25 -29.24
C THR A 267 12.15 -7.19 -30.78
N ARG A 268 12.37 -8.31 -31.48
CA ARG A 268 12.31 -8.38 -32.96
C ARG A 268 11.94 -9.79 -33.46
N GLY A 269 10.79 -9.92 -34.14
CA GLY A 269 10.34 -11.22 -34.66
C GLY A 269 9.90 -12.16 -33.53
N ASN A 270 9.85 -13.46 -33.78
CA ASN A 270 9.63 -14.45 -32.72
C ASN A 270 10.97 -14.80 -32.07
N ALA A 271 11.00 -15.10 -30.77
CA ALA A 271 12.23 -15.41 -30.05
C ALA A 271 12.12 -16.76 -29.34
N THR A 272 13.04 -17.68 -29.64
CA THR A 272 13.30 -18.87 -28.81
C THR A 272 14.37 -18.52 -27.80
N TYR A 273 14.15 -18.87 -26.53
CA TYR A 273 14.99 -18.43 -25.42
C TYR A 273 15.16 -19.48 -24.33
N GLU A 274 16.24 -19.31 -23.57
CA GLU A 274 16.50 -19.97 -22.31
C GLU A 274 16.56 -18.90 -21.21
N LEU A 275 15.71 -19.04 -20.19
CA LEU A 275 15.59 -18.18 -19.02
C LEU A 275 16.11 -18.93 -17.79
N GLN A 276 17.21 -18.46 -17.22
CA GLN A 276 17.72 -18.91 -15.92
C GLN A 276 17.29 -17.93 -14.83
N ILE A 277 16.77 -18.45 -13.72
CA ILE A 277 16.44 -17.66 -12.52
C ILE A 277 17.06 -18.32 -11.30
N THR A 278 17.75 -17.55 -10.46
CA THR A 278 18.43 -18.01 -9.24
C THR A 278 18.17 -17.03 -8.09
N ILE A 279 17.98 -17.54 -6.88
CA ILE A 279 17.87 -16.76 -5.63
C ILE A 279 18.94 -17.34 -4.68
N PRO A 280 20.13 -16.72 -4.54
CA PRO A 280 21.28 -17.29 -3.83
C PRO A 280 21.02 -17.77 -2.39
#